data_AF-A0A936M600-F1
#
_entry.id   AF-A0A936M600-F1
#
_cell.length_a   1.000
_cell.length_b   1.000
_cell.length_c   1.000
_cell.angle_alpha   90.00
_cell.angle_beta   90.00
_cell.angle_gamma   90.00
#
_symmetry.space_group_name_H-M   'P 1'
#
loop_
_entity.id
_entity.type
_entity.pdbx_description
1 polymer ?
#
loop_
_entity_poly.entity_id
_entity_poly.type
_entity_poly.pdbx_seq_one_letter_code
_entity_poly.pdbx_strand_id
1 'polypeptide(L)'
;MTRRSLVLGGMVVSAMQSAPTRRIKLSFPATGESAIAELLDQDAPTVCDFIWNLLPIEHKAIHGMYSGAEVFVLLDKPEPMPRENEIQLPLPGELLYFYNDGSGVTTRKPVSEVCFIYGRGVTLRQAEGVPTYARLFARIPGDWTKDWVDFANACKRVRWEGPQTLRIERVTG
;
A
#
# COMPACT_ATOMS: atom_id res chain seq x y z
N MET A 1 39.66 -3.22 -34.44
CA MET A 1 40.15 -2.00 -33.76
C MET A 1 39.63 -2.00 -32.32
N THR A 2 40.49 -2.51 -31.45
CA THR A 2 40.72 -2.23 -30.02
C THR A 2 39.56 -1.71 -29.15
N ARG A 3 39.00 -2.62 -28.32
CA ARG A 3 38.33 -2.26 -27.06
C ARG A 3 39.34 -1.61 -26.13
N ARG A 4 39.08 -0.38 -25.68
CA ARG A 4 39.75 0.20 -24.51
C ARG A 4 38.96 -0.18 -23.27
N SER A 5 39.43 -1.21 -22.58
CA SER A 5 39.01 -1.53 -21.22
C SER A 5 39.68 -0.51 -20.28
N LEU A 6 38.87 0.33 -19.62
CA LEU A 6 39.33 1.09 -18.46
C LEU A 6 39.13 0.17 -17.25
N VAL A 7 40.23 -0.37 -16.71
CA VAL A 7 40.22 -1.15 -15.46
C VAL A 7 40.52 -0.18 -14.32
N LEU A 8 39.48 0.23 -13.61
CA LEU A 8 39.58 0.76 -12.24
C LEU A 8 38.60 -0.02 -11.37
N GLY A 9 39.11 -0.72 -10.36
CA GLY A 9 38.34 -1.25 -9.24
C GLY A 9 37.32 -2.33 -9.59
N GLY A 10 37.71 -3.59 -9.47
CA GLY A 10 36.84 -4.75 -9.71
C GLY A 10 35.65 -4.81 -8.74
N MET A 11 34.52 -4.26 -9.18
CA MET A 11 33.19 -4.74 -8.83
C MET A 11 32.32 -4.50 -10.06
N VAL A 12 32.11 -5.57 -10.82
CA VAL A 12 31.08 -5.57 -11.86
C VAL A 12 29.76 -5.55 -11.09
N VAL A 13 29.18 -4.37 -10.90
CA VAL A 13 27.79 -4.24 -10.44
C VAL A 13 26.94 -4.71 -11.62
N SER A 14 26.71 -6.01 -11.69
CA SER A 14 25.71 -6.57 -12.60
C SER A 14 24.38 -5.98 -12.15
N ALA A 15 23.81 -5.07 -12.94
CA ALA A 15 22.42 -4.67 -12.76
C ALA A 15 21.59 -5.95 -12.87
N MET A 16 21.09 -6.45 -11.73
CA MET A 16 20.14 -7.55 -11.75
C MET A 16 18.97 -7.09 -12.60
N GLN A 17 18.72 -7.81 -13.70
CA GLN A 17 17.57 -7.58 -14.54
C GLN A 17 16.35 -7.96 -13.68
N SER A 18 15.71 -6.96 -13.06
CA SER A 18 14.54 -7.19 -12.22
C SER A 18 13.42 -7.73 -13.11
N ALA A 19 12.74 -8.78 -12.63
CA ALA A 19 11.50 -9.24 -13.24
C ALA A 19 10.51 -8.07 -13.39
N PRO A 20 9.61 -8.11 -14.39
CA PRO A 20 8.63 -7.04 -14.58
C PRO A 20 7.79 -6.85 -13.31
N THR A 21 7.80 -5.64 -12.77
CA THR A 21 7.08 -5.29 -11.54
C THR A 21 5.59 -5.48 -11.72
N ARG A 22 4.97 -6.30 -10.87
CA ARG A 22 3.51 -6.46 -10.84
C ARG A 22 2.87 -5.13 -10.47
N ARG A 23 1.79 -4.77 -11.16
CA ARG A 23 1.08 -3.50 -10.94
C ARG A 23 -0.38 -3.74 -10.61
N ILE A 24 -0.90 -2.91 -9.72
CA ILE A 24 -2.30 -2.90 -9.33
C ILE A 24 -2.88 -1.50 -9.55
N LYS A 25 -4.17 -1.42 -9.89
CA LYS A 25 -4.92 -0.19 -10.03
C LYS A 25 -5.84 -0.02 -8.83
N LEU A 26 -5.77 1.13 -8.19
CA LEU A 26 -6.76 1.59 -7.23
C LEU A 26 -7.72 2.54 -7.94
N SER A 27 -9.01 2.42 -7.71
CA SER A 27 -10.01 3.30 -8.31
C SER A 27 -11.22 3.53 -7.42
N PHE A 28 -11.79 4.72 -7.52
CA PHE A 28 -13.12 5.05 -6.99
C PHE A 28 -14.12 4.94 -8.15
N PRO A 29 -14.83 3.81 -8.35
CA PRO A 29 -15.56 3.54 -9.59
C PRO A 29 -16.69 4.52 -9.87
N ALA A 30 -17.29 5.11 -8.82
CA ALA A 30 -18.38 6.06 -8.95
C ALA A 30 -17.94 7.41 -9.57
N THR A 31 -16.68 7.79 -9.40
CA THR A 31 -16.16 9.12 -9.77
C THR A 31 -14.99 9.07 -10.75
N GLY A 32 -14.38 7.89 -10.94
CA GLY A 32 -13.40 7.61 -11.99
C GLY A 32 -11.95 7.92 -11.64
N GLU A 33 -11.67 8.58 -10.51
CA GLU A 33 -10.29 8.79 -10.08
C GLU A 33 -9.60 7.45 -9.80
N SER A 34 -8.38 7.32 -10.30
CA SER A 34 -7.59 6.11 -10.15
C SER A 34 -6.09 6.39 -10.14
N ALA A 35 -5.34 5.46 -9.58
CA ALA A 35 -3.89 5.49 -9.54
C ALA A 35 -3.31 4.08 -9.67
N ILE A 36 -2.08 3.98 -10.18
CA ILE A 36 -1.38 2.70 -10.38
C ILE A 36 -0.28 2.57 -9.34
N ALA A 37 -0.30 1.46 -8.61
CA ALA A 37 0.76 1.10 -7.67
C ALA A 37 1.61 -0.05 -8.22
N GLU A 38 2.88 -0.02 -7.87
CA GLU A 38 3.88 -1.06 -8.13
C GLU A 38 4.01 -1.93 -6.87
N LEU A 39 3.91 -3.25 -7.03
CA LEU A 39 4.15 -4.20 -5.93
C LEU A 39 5.63 -4.27 -5.58
N LEU A 40 5.93 -4.35 -4.30
CA LEU A 40 7.28 -4.44 -3.74
C LEU A 40 7.67 -5.91 -3.55
N ASP A 41 7.63 -6.67 -4.65
CA ASP A 41 7.80 -8.14 -4.66
C ASP A 41 9.14 -8.59 -4.06
N GLN A 42 10.16 -7.74 -4.08
CA GLN A 42 11.47 -8.05 -3.48
C GLN A 42 11.49 -7.83 -1.96
N ASP A 43 10.75 -6.84 -1.47
CA ASP A 43 10.78 -6.44 -0.06
C ASP A 43 9.74 -7.18 0.78
N ALA A 44 8.60 -7.54 0.18
CA ALA A 44 7.48 -8.23 0.83
C ALA A 44 6.86 -9.32 -0.06
N PRO A 45 7.64 -10.34 -0.49
CA PRO A 45 7.18 -11.34 -1.45
C PRO A 45 5.92 -12.09 -1.01
N THR A 46 5.86 -12.51 0.27
CA THR A 46 4.74 -13.30 0.78
C THR A 46 3.48 -12.44 0.87
N VAL A 47 3.63 -11.20 1.34
CA VAL A 47 2.51 -10.25 1.44
C VAL A 47 2.00 -9.87 0.04
N CYS A 48 2.91 -9.61 -0.91
CA CYS A 48 2.55 -9.29 -2.28
C CYS A 48 1.80 -10.44 -2.95
N ASP A 49 2.24 -11.69 -2.79
CA ASP A 49 1.55 -12.86 -3.32
C ASP A 49 0.18 -13.07 -2.68
N PHE A 50 0.07 -12.89 -1.37
CA PHE A 50 -1.20 -12.94 -0.68
C PHE A 50 -2.19 -11.91 -1.24
N ILE A 51 -1.80 -10.63 -1.30
CA ILE A 51 -2.65 -9.58 -1.87
C ILE A 51 -2.99 -9.88 -3.33
N TRP A 52 -2.00 -10.27 -4.15
CA TRP A 52 -2.21 -10.55 -5.57
C TRP A 52 -3.27 -11.62 -5.80
N ASN A 53 -3.29 -12.66 -4.97
CA ASN A 53 -4.25 -13.76 -5.03
C ASN A 53 -5.64 -13.39 -4.49
N LEU A 54 -5.75 -12.33 -3.68
CA LEU A 54 -7.03 -11.78 -3.24
C LEU A 54 -7.71 -10.88 -4.28
N LEU A 55 -6.95 -10.32 -5.24
CA LEU A 55 -7.50 -9.40 -6.23
C LEU A 55 -8.53 -10.10 -7.15
N PRO A 56 -9.62 -9.41 -7.54
CA PRO A 56 -9.95 -8.02 -7.21
C PRO A 56 -10.55 -7.86 -5.80
N ILE A 57 -10.22 -6.75 -5.15
CA ILE A 57 -10.78 -6.33 -3.86
C ILE A 57 -11.71 -5.14 -4.13
N GLU A 58 -12.98 -5.21 -3.72
CA GLU A 58 -13.94 -4.12 -3.87
C GLU A 58 -14.81 -3.98 -2.62
N HIS A 59 -14.52 -2.96 -1.82
CA HIS A 59 -15.21 -2.71 -0.54
C HIS A 59 -15.38 -1.21 -0.30
N LYS A 60 -16.08 -0.85 0.77
CA LYS A 60 -16.15 0.53 1.25
C LYS A 60 -14.83 0.91 1.91
N ALA A 61 -14.15 1.89 1.35
CA ALA A 61 -13.02 2.55 1.98
C ALA A 61 -13.51 3.42 3.14
N ILE A 62 -12.82 3.32 4.27
CA ILE A 62 -13.09 4.06 5.50
C ILE A 62 -11.89 4.96 5.76
N HIS A 63 -12.14 6.17 6.28
CA HIS A 63 -11.06 7.10 6.63
C HIS A 63 -10.46 6.74 8.00
N GLY A 64 -9.14 6.70 8.08
CA GLY A 64 -8.40 6.39 9.30
C GLY A 64 -8.51 7.50 10.34
N MET A 65 -9.20 7.24 11.45
CA MET A 65 -9.40 8.25 12.50
C MET A 65 -8.12 8.57 13.29
N TYR A 66 -7.23 7.58 13.48
CA TYR A 66 -6.07 7.68 14.36
C TYR A 66 -4.76 7.93 13.62
N SER A 67 -4.58 7.37 12.41
CA SER A 67 -3.33 7.48 11.66
C SER A 67 -3.23 8.74 10.80
N GLY A 68 -4.35 9.45 10.54
CA GLY A 68 -4.36 10.71 9.81
C GLY A 68 -4.74 10.58 8.34
N ALA A 69 -3.83 10.87 7.42
CA ALA A 69 -4.08 10.84 5.96
C ALA A 69 -4.07 9.40 5.38
N GLU A 70 -4.94 8.56 5.93
CA GLU A 70 -5.10 7.15 5.61
C GLU A 70 -6.56 6.87 5.20
N VAL A 71 -6.73 6.00 4.21
CA VAL A 71 -8.00 5.28 3.97
C VAL A 71 -7.71 3.79 3.95
N PHE A 72 -8.66 2.95 4.34
CA PHE A 72 -8.47 1.51 4.34
C PHE A 72 -9.75 0.77 3.96
N VAL A 73 -9.61 -0.45 3.46
CA VAL A 73 -10.71 -1.41 3.30
C VAL A 73 -10.51 -2.58 4.26
N LEU A 74 -11.59 -3.02 4.89
CA LEU A 74 -11.61 -4.26 5.67
C LEU A 74 -11.73 -5.44 4.73
N LEU A 75 -10.91 -6.48 4.94
CA LEU A 75 -11.02 -7.73 4.18
C LEU A 75 -11.94 -8.72 4.91
N ASP A 76 -12.66 -9.52 4.12
CA ASP A 76 -13.61 -10.51 4.64
C ASP A 76 -12.95 -11.65 5.43
N LYS A 77 -11.72 -12.01 5.06
CA LYS A 77 -10.96 -13.11 5.66
C LYS A 77 -9.61 -12.60 6.17
N PRO A 78 -9.54 -12.23 7.46
CA PRO A 78 -8.30 -11.82 8.10
C PRO A 78 -7.30 -12.97 8.20
N GLU A 79 -6.09 -12.75 7.72
CA GLU A 79 -5.02 -13.76 7.70
C GLU A 79 -3.72 -13.17 8.28
N PRO A 80 -3.07 -13.82 9.26
CA PRO A 80 -1.79 -13.34 9.76
C PRO A 80 -0.71 -13.45 8.69
N MET A 81 0.08 -12.39 8.51
CA MET A 81 1.18 -12.36 7.53
C MET A 81 2.54 -12.18 8.20
N PRO A 82 3.62 -12.73 7.61
CA PRO A 82 4.97 -12.52 8.12
C PRO A 82 5.29 -11.02 8.21
N ARG A 83 6.21 -10.66 9.11
CA ARG A 83 6.63 -9.27 9.33
C ARG A 83 7.61 -8.82 8.25
N GLU A 84 7.18 -8.86 7.00
CA GLU A 84 7.94 -8.39 5.83
C GLU A 84 7.70 -6.90 5.60
N ASN A 85 8.78 -6.15 5.33
CA ASN A 85 8.75 -4.70 5.06
C ASN A 85 7.82 -3.92 6.02
N GLU A 86 7.88 -4.26 7.31
CA GLU A 86 6.97 -3.73 8.32
C GLU A 86 7.40 -2.33 8.77
N ILE A 87 6.47 -1.37 8.71
CA ILE A 87 6.73 0.04 9.02
C ILE A 87 5.65 0.65 9.91
N GLN A 88 6.00 1.76 10.58
CA GLN A 88 5.09 2.58 11.38
C GLN A 88 4.81 3.96 10.74
N LEU A 89 5.78 4.48 9.97
CA LEU A 89 5.79 5.84 9.46
C LEU A 89 5.74 5.82 7.93
N PRO A 90 4.58 5.51 7.34
CA PRO A 90 4.46 5.41 5.90
C PRO A 90 4.50 6.79 5.23
N LEU A 91 4.89 6.76 3.97
CA LEU A 91 4.94 7.92 3.09
C LEU A 91 3.68 7.99 2.21
N PRO A 92 3.35 9.18 1.67
CA PRO A 92 2.31 9.29 0.64
C PRO A 92 2.55 8.34 -0.53
N GLY A 93 1.48 7.69 -0.98
CA GLY A 93 1.49 6.71 -2.07
C GLY A 93 1.70 5.27 -1.64
N GLU A 94 1.94 5.01 -0.36
CA GLU A 94 2.19 3.66 0.13
C GLU A 94 0.90 2.90 0.44
N LEU A 95 0.92 1.60 0.11
CA LEU A 95 -0.11 0.65 0.48
C LEU A 95 0.43 -0.34 1.51
N LEU A 96 -0.40 -0.63 2.50
CA LEU A 96 -0.03 -1.41 3.66
C LEU A 96 -1.01 -2.54 3.88
N TYR A 97 -0.50 -3.69 4.33
CA TYR A 97 -1.31 -4.76 4.88
C TYR A 97 -1.23 -4.75 6.40
N PHE A 98 -2.36 -4.54 7.05
CA PHE A 98 -2.49 -4.59 8.50
C PHE A 98 -3.26 -5.84 8.92
N TYR A 99 -2.84 -6.44 10.04
CA TYR A 99 -3.55 -7.55 10.67
C TYR A 99 -3.52 -7.37 12.18
N ASN A 100 -4.67 -7.61 12.82
CA ASN A 100 -4.80 -7.73 14.27
C ASN A 100 -5.57 -9.01 14.59
N ASP A 101 -5.09 -9.76 15.56
CA ASP A 101 -5.66 -11.06 15.96
C ASP A 101 -6.94 -10.93 16.82
N GLY A 102 -7.34 -9.72 17.19
CA GLY A 102 -8.50 -9.47 18.05
C GLY A 102 -8.26 -9.77 19.52
N SER A 103 -7.00 -9.86 19.96
CA SER A 103 -6.63 -9.97 21.37
C SER A 103 -6.70 -8.64 22.13
N GLY A 104 -6.93 -7.53 21.42
CA GLY A 104 -6.98 -6.17 21.96
C GLY A 104 -8.24 -5.85 22.76
N VAL A 105 -8.24 -4.66 23.38
CA VAL A 105 -9.38 -4.18 24.17
C VAL A 105 -10.55 -3.75 23.27
N THR A 106 -10.23 -3.09 22.15
CA THR A 106 -11.19 -2.50 21.20
C THR A 106 -11.57 -3.45 20.06
N THR A 107 -10.70 -4.41 19.75
CA THR A 107 -10.92 -5.40 18.68
C THR A 107 -11.05 -6.76 19.33
N ARG A 108 -12.21 -7.41 19.17
CA ARG A 108 -12.54 -8.70 19.83
C ARG A 108 -12.57 -9.90 18.88
N LYS A 109 -12.19 -9.68 17.62
CA LYS A 109 -12.09 -10.70 16.58
C LYS A 109 -10.95 -10.33 15.62
N PRO A 110 -10.35 -11.29 14.91
CA PRO A 110 -9.35 -10.97 13.90
C PRO A 110 -9.88 -9.95 12.89
N VAL A 111 -9.04 -9.00 12.49
CA VAL A 111 -9.29 -8.03 11.44
C VAL A 111 -8.05 -7.86 10.59
N SER A 112 -8.24 -7.62 9.30
CA SER A 112 -7.16 -7.22 8.41
C SER A 112 -7.62 -6.15 7.44
N GLU A 113 -6.70 -5.27 7.09
CA GLU A 113 -6.97 -4.08 6.30
C GLU A 113 -5.95 -3.96 5.17
N VAL A 114 -6.41 -3.49 4.02
CA VAL A 114 -5.54 -2.89 3.01
C VAL A 114 -5.64 -1.39 3.18
N CYS A 115 -4.59 -0.77 3.70
CA CYS A 115 -4.52 0.66 3.93
C CYS A 115 -3.82 1.35 2.77
N PHE A 116 -4.21 2.59 2.53
CA PHE A 116 -3.61 3.48 1.54
C PHE A 116 -3.35 4.87 2.13
N ILE A 117 -2.12 5.34 1.97
CA ILE A 117 -1.65 6.61 2.53
C ILE A 117 -1.66 7.68 1.45
N TYR A 118 -2.57 8.64 1.57
CA TYR A 118 -2.78 9.67 0.53
C TYR A 118 -2.13 11.02 0.86
N GLY A 119 -1.47 11.15 2.02
CA GLY A 119 -0.89 12.40 2.49
C GLY A 119 0.22 12.21 3.51
N ARG A 120 0.90 13.32 3.85
CA ARG A 120 2.07 13.33 4.74
C ARG A 120 1.65 13.33 6.22
N GLY A 121 2.60 12.99 7.09
CA GLY A 121 2.45 13.10 8.55
C GLY A 121 1.66 11.97 9.18
N VAL A 122 1.49 10.85 8.46
CA VAL A 122 0.87 9.65 9.00
C VAL A 122 1.78 8.98 10.02
N THR A 123 1.19 8.55 11.13
CA THR A 123 1.82 7.65 12.10
C THR A 123 0.80 6.57 12.40
N LEU A 124 1.12 5.32 12.05
CA LEU A 124 0.17 4.21 12.22
C LEU A 124 -0.16 4.02 13.69
N ARG A 125 -1.45 4.09 14.00
CA ARG A 125 -1.99 3.97 15.35
C ARG A 125 -3.29 3.18 15.35
N GLN A 126 -3.45 2.33 16.36
CA GLN A 126 -4.73 1.75 16.70
C GLN A 126 -5.56 2.74 17.55
N ALA A 127 -6.72 2.27 18.00
CA ALA A 127 -7.50 2.95 19.02
C ALA A 127 -6.64 3.29 20.26
N GLU A 128 -7.07 4.31 20.99
CA GLU A 128 -6.33 4.90 22.12
C GLU A 128 -4.94 5.47 21.77
N GLY A 129 -4.60 5.55 20.47
CA GLY A 129 -3.32 6.09 20.01
C GLY A 129 -2.15 5.13 20.14
N VAL A 130 -2.40 3.84 20.36
CA VAL A 130 -1.36 2.82 20.49
C VAL A 130 -0.57 2.70 19.18
N PRO A 131 0.77 2.85 19.20
CA PRO A 131 1.62 2.59 18.06
C PRO A 131 1.34 1.24 17.40
N THR A 132 1.18 1.24 16.08
CA THR A 132 1.02 -0.01 15.33
C THR A 132 1.87 -0.04 14.07
N TYR A 133 1.94 -1.21 13.46
CA TYR A 133 2.82 -1.49 12.34
C TYR A 133 2.07 -2.28 11.26
N ALA A 134 2.39 -2.02 10.01
CA ALA A 134 1.78 -2.69 8.86
C ALA A 134 2.84 -3.03 7.81
N ARG A 135 2.58 -4.05 6.98
CA ARG A 135 3.52 -4.51 5.95
C ARG A 135 3.36 -3.67 4.69
N LEU A 136 4.39 -2.92 4.33
CA LEU A 136 4.43 -2.14 3.09
C LEU A 136 4.61 -3.08 1.89
N PHE A 137 3.60 -3.17 1.04
CA PHE A 137 3.58 -4.13 -0.07
C PHE A 137 3.47 -3.49 -1.45
N ALA A 138 3.06 -2.22 -1.55
CA ALA A 138 3.01 -1.53 -2.83
C ALA A 138 3.20 -0.02 -2.67
N ARG A 139 3.62 0.64 -3.75
CA ARG A 139 3.75 2.11 -3.79
C ARG A 139 3.27 2.67 -5.13
N ILE A 140 2.53 3.76 -5.07
CA ILE A 140 2.24 4.60 -6.23
C ILE A 140 3.41 5.57 -6.43
N PRO A 141 4.18 5.47 -7.52
CA PRO A 141 5.33 6.34 -7.77
C PRO A 141 4.88 7.77 -8.09
N GLY A 142 5.75 8.75 -7.85
CA GLY A 142 5.53 10.16 -8.22
C GLY A 142 5.73 11.15 -7.07
N ASP A 143 5.71 12.43 -7.41
CA ASP A 143 5.70 13.54 -6.47
C ASP A 143 4.28 13.77 -5.97
N TRP A 144 3.99 13.30 -4.76
CA TRP A 144 2.68 13.41 -4.11
C TRP A 144 2.21 14.82 -3.79
N THR A 145 3.03 15.84 -4.08
CA THR A 145 2.58 17.23 -4.07
C THR A 145 1.96 17.68 -5.40
N LYS A 146 2.10 16.89 -6.47
CA LYS A 146 1.74 17.28 -7.86
C LYS A 146 0.99 16.19 -8.65
N ASP A 147 1.44 14.94 -8.61
CA ASP A 147 1.05 13.94 -9.61
C ASP A 147 -0.30 13.27 -9.34
N TRP A 148 -0.72 13.16 -8.08
CA TRP A 148 -1.90 12.38 -7.66
C TRP A 148 -2.93 13.19 -6.89
N VAL A 149 -3.00 14.49 -7.17
CA VAL A 149 -3.85 15.44 -6.43
C VAL A 149 -5.32 15.03 -6.44
N ASP A 150 -5.85 14.61 -7.59
CA ASP A 150 -7.26 14.21 -7.72
C ASP A 150 -7.55 12.92 -6.96
N PHE A 151 -6.67 11.93 -7.04
CA PHE A 151 -6.82 10.68 -6.29
C PHE A 151 -6.70 10.91 -4.77
N ALA A 152 -5.77 11.76 -4.34
CA ALA A 152 -5.65 12.17 -2.95
C ALA A 152 -6.90 12.93 -2.46
N ASN A 153 -7.49 13.78 -3.30
CA ASN A 153 -8.74 14.47 -2.98
C ASN A 153 -9.92 13.51 -2.91
N ALA A 154 -9.97 12.48 -3.76
CA ALA A 154 -10.96 11.41 -3.66
C ALA A 154 -10.84 10.66 -2.31
N CYS A 155 -9.63 10.39 -1.84
CA CYS A 155 -9.40 9.82 -0.50
C CYS A 155 -9.87 10.77 0.61
N LYS A 156 -9.64 12.09 0.48
CA LYS A 156 -10.14 13.08 1.46
C LYS A 156 -11.66 13.11 1.54
N ARG A 157 -12.38 12.91 0.42
CA ARG A 157 -13.85 12.86 0.41
C ARG A 157 -14.39 11.75 1.31
N VAL A 158 -13.70 10.61 1.41
CA VAL A 158 -14.08 9.51 2.32
C VAL A 158 -14.28 9.98 3.77
N ARG A 159 -13.51 10.98 4.22
CA ARG A 159 -13.63 11.55 5.58
C ARG A 159 -14.93 12.33 5.79
N TRP A 160 -15.33 13.13 4.80
CA TRP A 160 -16.38 14.13 4.95
C TRP A 160 -17.72 13.68 4.36
N GLU A 161 -17.68 12.87 3.31
CA GLU A 161 -18.83 12.36 2.58
C GLU A 161 -19.15 10.90 2.97
N GLY A 162 -18.35 10.31 3.86
CA GLY A 162 -18.50 8.94 4.34
C GLY A 162 -17.91 7.89 3.39
N PRO A 163 -18.07 6.60 3.74
CA PRO A 163 -17.39 5.51 3.05
C PRO A 163 -17.70 5.42 1.54
N GLN A 164 -16.65 5.43 0.72
CA GLN A 164 -16.74 5.34 -0.75
C GLN A 164 -16.31 3.96 -1.22
N THR A 165 -16.86 3.46 -2.33
CA THR A 165 -16.37 2.19 -2.89
C THR A 165 -14.97 2.38 -3.48
N LEU A 166 -14.00 1.60 -2.98
CA LEU A 166 -12.65 1.52 -3.51
C LEU A 166 -12.47 0.12 -4.12
N ARG A 167 -12.01 0.10 -5.37
CA ARG A 167 -11.67 -1.12 -6.10
C ARG A 167 -10.17 -1.20 -6.32
N ILE A 168 -9.58 -2.34 -5.99
CA ILE A 168 -8.18 -2.67 -6.23
C ILE A 168 -8.13 -3.89 -7.15
N GLU A 169 -7.45 -3.78 -8.28
CA GLU A 169 -7.39 -4.85 -9.28
C GLU A 169 -6.03 -4.93 -9.95
N ARG A 170 -5.73 -6.07 -10.57
CA ARG A 170 -4.50 -6.25 -11.35
C ARG A 170 -4.53 -5.35 -12.59
N VAL A 171 -3.40 -4.74 -12.93
CA VAL A 171 -3.25 -4.10 -14.25
C VAL A 171 -2.97 -5.21 -15.26
N THR A 172 -3.93 -5.50 -16.14
CA THR A 172 -3.68 -6.29 -17.35
C THR A 172 -2.82 -5.46 -18.30
N GLY A 173 -1.67 -6.01 -18.70
CA GLY A 173 -0.79 -5.43 -19.72
C GLY A 173 -1.37 -5.50 -21.12
#